data_AF-A0A967LFQ4-F1
#
_entry.id   AF-A0A967LFQ4-F1
#
_cell.length_a   1.000
_cell.length_b   1.000
_cell.length_c   1.000
_cell.angle_alpha   90.00
_cell.angle_beta   90.00
_cell.angle_gamma   90.00
#
_symmetry.space_group_name_H-M   'P 1'
#
loop_
_entity.id
_entity.type
_entity.pdbx_description
1 polymer ?
#
loop_
_entity_poly.entity_id
_entity_poly.type
_entity_poly.pdbx_seq_one_letter_code
_entity_poly.pdbx_strand_id
1 'polypeptide(L)'
;MLDIHPKHKRTVGERLAAQALKYQYGKDVTVTGPSVDHAVADGSAVVVSFRDIDQGLTTSDGQSPTWFELSADGHAFVRADAALEGNTVRVSAAGMPTPKYVRMGWDDVAIPNLEDKNGWPVFAFPARPVHQAPVAVSAAEAAVPAKVP
;
A
#
# COMPACT_ATOMS: atom_id res chain seq x y z
N MET A 1 -0.78 17.94 -23.01
CA MET A 1 -1.54 17.79 -21.75
C MET A 1 -1.88 16.32 -21.60
N LEU A 2 -1.58 15.71 -20.47
CA LEU A 2 -1.91 14.31 -20.21
C LEU A 2 -3.44 14.19 -20.09
N ASP A 3 -4.07 13.31 -20.86
CA ASP A 3 -5.50 13.05 -20.73
C ASP A 3 -5.75 12.14 -19.52
N ILE A 4 -6.23 12.74 -18.44
CA ILE A 4 -6.58 12.04 -17.19
C ILE A 4 -8.00 11.45 -17.21
N HIS A 5 -8.76 11.60 -18.30
CA HIS A 5 -10.12 11.08 -18.37
C HIS A 5 -10.09 9.58 -18.68
N PRO A 6 -10.77 8.74 -17.87
CA PRO A 6 -10.90 7.33 -18.18
C PRO A 6 -11.60 7.12 -19.52
N LYS A 7 -10.91 6.51 -20.48
CA LYS A 7 -11.49 6.11 -21.79
C LYS A 7 -12.61 5.08 -21.61
N HIS A 8 -12.52 4.26 -20.57
CA HIS A 8 -13.49 3.22 -20.25
C HIS A 8 -14.41 3.66 -19.11
N LYS A 9 -15.43 4.47 -19.42
CA LYS A 9 -16.44 4.90 -18.44
C LYS A 9 -17.36 3.76 -17.95
N ARG A 10 -17.40 2.65 -18.69
CA ARG A 10 -18.19 1.46 -18.34
C ARG A 10 -17.78 0.89 -16.98
N THR A 11 -16.47 0.76 -16.71
CA THR A 11 -15.98 0.20 -15.44
C THR A 11 -16.40 1.07 -14.25
N VAL A 12 -16.40 2.40 -14.41
CA VAL A 12 -16.92 3.31 -13.38
C VAL A 12 -18.41 3.07 -13.13
N GLY A 13 -19.21 2.91 -14.19
CA GLY A 13 -20.63 2.59 -14.07
C GLY A 13 -20.90 1.23 -13.42
N GLU A 14 -20.10 0.21 -13.75
CA GLU A 14 -20.19 -1.13 -13.17
C GLU A 14 -19.89 -1.11 -11.66
N ARG A 15 -18.88 -0.35 -11.22
CA ARG A 15 -18.56 -0.17 -9.80
C ARG A 15 -19.68 0.54 -9.03
N LEU A 16 -20.30 1.56 -9.65
CA LEU A 16 -21.47 2.24 -9.07
C LEU A 16 -22.67 1.29 -8.97
N ALA A 17 -22.92 0.49 -10.00
CA ALA A 17 -23.99 -0.51 -10.00
C ALA A 17 -23.76 -1.59 -8.92
N ALA A 18 -22.52 -2.03 -8.72
CA ALA A 18 -22.16 -2.97 -7.66
C ALA A 18 -22.50 -2.42 -6.27
N GLN A 19 -22.19 -1.15 -5.99
CA GLN A 19 -22.58 -0.50 -4.72
C GLN A 19 -24.11 -0.50 -4.52
N ALA A 20 -24.87 -0.16 -5.57
CA ALA A 20 -26.33 -0.20 -5.49
C ALA A 20 -26.85 -1.63 -5.21
N LEU A 21 -26.31 -2.63 -5.91
CA LEU A 21 -26.68 -4.05 -5.71
C LEU A 21 -26.49 -4.49 -4.26
N LYS A 22 -25.36 -4.12 -3.62
CA LYS A 22 -25.11 -4.46 -2.22
C LYS A 22 -25.99 -3.70 -1.24
N TYR A 23 -25.98 -2.38 -1.30
CA TYR A 23 -26.58 -1.56 -0.25
C TYR A 23 -28.10 -1.36 -0.40
N GLN A 24 -28.61 -1.34 -1.64
CA GLN A 24 -30.04 -1.12 -1.89
C GLN A 24 -30.80 -2.43 -2.14
N TYR A 25 -30.16 -3.42 -2.78
CA TYR A 25 -30.80 -4.67 -3.19
C TYR A 25 -30.35 -5.91 -2.39
N GLY A 26 -29.49 -5.73 -1.39
CA GLY A 26 -29.07 -6.80 -0.47
C GLY A 26 -28.32 -7.95 -1.15
N LYS A 27 -27.67 -7.69 -2.29
CA LYS A 27 -26.88 -8.71 -3.00
C LYS A 27 -25.50 -8.85 -2.37
N ASP A 28 -25.04 -10.09 -2.29
CA ASP A 28 -23.70 -10.40 -1.82
C ASP A 28 -22.70 -10.23 -2.98
N VAL A 29 -22.15 -9.02 -3.11
CA VAL A 29 -21.16 -8.64 -4.11
C VAL A 29 -20.03 -7.83 -3.46
N THR A 30 -18.80 -7.97 -3.96
CA THR A 30 -17.69 -7.08 -3.58
C THR A 30 -17.94 -5.69 -4.18
N VAL A 31 -17.85 -4.63 -3.37
CA VAL A 31 -18.16 -3.25 -3.82
C VAL A 31 -17.10 -2.22 -3.45
N THR A 32 -16.00 -2.68 -2.86
CA THR A 32 -14.89 -1.83 -2.39
C THR A 32 -13.60 -2.46 -2.86
N GLY A 33 -12.66 -1.63 -3.31
CA GLY A 33 -11.30 -2.05 -3.59
C GLY A 33 -10.42 -2.02 -2.34
N PRO A 34 -9.16 -2.46 -2.47
CA PRO A 34 -8.25 -2.50 -1.34
C PRO A 34 -7.92 -1.10 -0.83
N SER A 35 -7.77 -0.98 0.48
CA SER A 35 -7.38 0.26 1.14
C SER A 35 -6.14 0.05 1.99
N VAL A 36 -5.32 1.11 2.16
CA VAL A 36 -4.14 1.04 3.03
C VAL A 36 -4.57 0.70 4.45
N ASP A 37 -3.88 -0.28 5.04
CA ASP A 37 -4.10 -0.70 6.43
C ASP A 37 -3.02 -0.09 7.33
N HIS A 38 -1.77 -0.50 7.13
CA HIS A 38 -0.61 -0.01 7.89
C HIS A 38 0.66 -0.04 7.04
N ALA A 39 1.68 0.69 7.50
CA ALA A 39 3.00 0.72 6.88
C ALA A 39 4.08 0.48 7.94
N VAL A 40 5.04 -0.40 7.63
CA VAL A 40 6.11 -0.79 8.56
C VAL A 40 7.47 -0.63 7.89
N ALA A 41 8.43 -0.08 8.62
CA ALA A 41 9.80 0.03 8.16
C ALA A 41 10.49 -1.34 8.22
N ASP A 42 11.13 -1.72 7.11
CA ASP A 42 12.02 -2.87 6.97
C ASP A 42 13.37 -2.39 6.45
N GLY A 43 14.29 -2.09 7.37
CA GLY A 43 15.55 -1.42 7.05
C GLY A 43 15.30 -0.03 6.44
N SER A 44 15.78 0.17 5.20
CA SER A 44 15.55 1.39 4.42
C SER A 44 14.29 1.36 3.56
N ALA A 45 13.57 0.23 3.53
CA ALA A 45 12.32 0.07 2.81
C ALA A 45 11.11 0.21 3.75
N VAL A 46 9.95 0.41 3.15
CA VAL A 46 8.65 0.43 3.82
C VAL A 46 7.79 -0.66 3.20
N VAL A 47 7.29 -1.56 4.03
CA VAL A 47 6.29 -2.55 3.63
C VAL A 47 4.92 -1.97 3.92
N VAL A 48 4.12 -1.78 2.87
CA VAL A 48 2.75 -1.28 2.94
C VAL A 48 1.78 -2.46 2.83
N SER A 49 0.95 -2.61 3.84
CA SER A 49 -0.10 -3.62 3.92
C SER A 49 -1.45 -3.01 3.54
N PHE A 50 -2.27 -3.80 2.86
CA PHE A 50 -3.61 -3.39 2.45
C PHE A 50 -4.65 -4.35 3.02
N ARG A 51 -5.84 -3.82 3.27
CA ARG A 51 -7.04 -4.57 3.66
C ARG A 51 -8.08 -4.52 2.54
N ASP A 52 -9.11 -5.35 2.69
CA ASP A 52 -10.21 -5.46 1.70
C ASP A 52 -9.70 -5.91 0.32
N ILE A 53 -8.65 -6.73 0.28
CA ILE A 53 -8.12 -7.31 -0.96
C ILE A 53 -8.98 -8.50 -1.40
N ASP A 54 -9.49 -8.45 -2.63
CA ASP A 54 -10.19 -9.57 -3.26
C ASP A 54 -9.26 -10.32 -4.22
N GLN A 55 -9.06 -11.63 -3.99
CA GLN A 55 -8.22 -12.53 -4.82
C GLN A 55 -6.72 -12.19 -4.94
N GLY A 56 -6.24 -11.15 -4.25
CA GLY A 56 -4.82 -10.78 -4.14
C GLY A 56 -4.48 -9.50 -4.89
N LEU A 57 -3.34 -8.88 -4.57
CA LEU A 57 -2.87 -7.68 -5.25
C LEU A 57 -2.17 -7.99 -6.59
N THR A 58 -2.30 -7.06 -7.53
CA THR A 58 -1.67 -7.10 -8.85
C THR A 58 -1.52 -5.67 -9.40
N THR A 59 -0.96 -5.54 -10.60
CA THR A 59 -1.00 -4.29 -11.37
C THR A 59 -1.75 -4.46 -12.68
N SER A 60 -2.42 -3.39 -13.12
CA SER A 60 -3.24 -3.38 -14.33
C SER A 60 -2.45 -3.57 -15.62
N ASP A 61 -1.13 -3.35 -15.58
CA ASP A 61 -0.21 -3.40 -16.71
C ASP A 61 0.93 -4.43 -16.53
N GLY A 62 0.92 -5.19 -15.42
CA GLY A 62 1.96 -6.14 -15.07
C GLY A 62 3.33 -5.52 -14.77
N GLN A 63 3.42 -4.19 -14.64
CA GLN A 63 4.64 -3.48 -14.25
C GLN A 63 4.70 -3.28 -12.74
N SER A 64 5.81 -2.74 -12.24
CA SER A 64 5.95 -2.34 -10.84
C SER A 64 4.84 -1.35 -10.42
N PRO A 65 4.36 -1.41 -9.15
CA PRO A 65 3.41 -0.43 -8.65
C PRO A 65 3.94 1.01 -8.78
N THR A 66 3.06 1.92 -9.15
CA THR A 66 3.41 3.31 -9.47
C THR A 66 2.82 4.29 -8.45
N TRP A 67 3.30 5.54 -8.50
CA TRP A 67 2.82 6.65 -7.67
C TRP A 67 3.04 6.51 -6.16
N PHE A 68 4.03 5.73 -5.75
CA PHE A 68 4.50 5.70 -4.38
C PHE A 68 5.52 6.80 -4.11
N GLU A 69 5.37 7.43 -2.95
CA GLU A 69 6.30 8.45 -2.49
C GLU A 69 6.59 8.28 -1.00
N LEU A 70 7.83 8.55 -0.62
CA LEU A 70 8.32 8.46 0.75
C LEU A 70 8.75 9.83 1.25
N SER A 71 8.66 10.02 2.57
CA SER A 71 9.12 11.24 3.23
C SER A 71 9.71 10.94 4.60
N ALA A 72 10.74 11.70 4.99
CA ALA A 72 11.35 11.63 6.31
C ALA A 72 10.69 12.59 7.32
N ASP A 73 10.04 13.65 6.84
CA ASP A 73 9.47 14.73 7.65
C ASP A 73 7.95 14.89 7.50
N GLY A 74 7.34 14.23 6.52
CA GLY A 74 5.91 14.32 6.22
C GLY A 74 5.54 15.54 5.36
N HIS A 75 6.52 16.31 4.90
CA HIS A 75 6.33 17.52 4.10
C HIS A 75 6.95 17.37 2.70
N ALA A 76 8.22 16.95 2.62
CA ALA A 76 8.92 16.73 1.38
C ALA A 76 8.83 15.25 0.98
N PHE A 77 8.13 14.98 -0.12
CA PHE A 77 7.96 13.63 -0.66
C PHE A 77 8.85 13.42 -1.87
N VAL A 78 9.53 12.27 -1.89
CA VAL A 78 10.34 11.82 -3.03
C VAL A 78 9.69 10.60 -3.66
N ARG A 79 9.80 10.49 -4.99
CA ARG A 79 9.37 9.29 -5.71
C ARG A 79 10.14 8.08 -5.21
N ALA A 80 9.42 6.98 -5.04
CA ALA A 80 9.97 5.74 -4.56
C ALA A 80 9.71 4.61 -5.55
N ASP A 81 10.65 3.69 -5.64
CA ASP A 81 10.48 2.43 -6.33
C ASP A 81 9.63 1.51 -5.46
N ALA A 82 8.70 0.81 -6.08
CA ALA A 82 7.80 -0.12 -5.40
C ALA A 82 7.81 -1.49 -6.08
N ALA A 83 7.66 -2.54 -5.28
CA ALA A 83 7.57 -3.91 -5.74
C ALA A 83 6.44 -4.64 -5.01
N LEU A 84 5.74 -5.52 -5.72
CA LEU A 84 4.71 -6.39 -5.13
C LEU A 84 5.36 -7.59 -4.45
N GLU A 85 5.05 -7.78 -3.17
CA GLU A 85 5.45 -8.93 -2.37
C GLU A 85 4.18 -9.59 -1.80
N GLY A 86 3.59 -10.49 -2.58
CA GLY A 86 2.31 -11.10 -2.27
C GLY A 86 1.18 -10.07 -2.21
N ASN A 87 0.62 -9.86 -1.01
CA ASN A 87 -0.43 -8.89 -0.73
C ASN A 87 0.09 -7.61 -0.07
N THR A 88 1.39 -7.39 -0.12
CA THR A 88 2.05 -6.18 0.38
C THR A 88 2.83 -5.50 -0.74
N VAL A 89 3.13 -4.23 -0.55
CA VAL A 89 3.98 -3.47 -1.47
C VAL A 89 5.21 -3.00 -0.71
N ARG A 90 6.39 -3.43 -1.15
CA ARG A 90 7.67 -2.98 -0.63
C ARG A 90 8.11 -1.72 -1.39
N VAL A 91 8.31 -0.63 -0.67
CA VAL A 91 8.59 0.71 -1.21
C VAL A 91 9.94 1.20 -0.71
N SER A 92 10.81 1.69 -1.59
CA SER A 92 12.13 2.21 -1.23
C SER A 92 12.54 3.36 -2.14
N ALA A 93 13.33 4.30 -1.64
CA ALA A 93 13.87 5.40 -2.44
C ALA A 93 15.39 5.52 -2.24
N ALA A 94 16.12 5.66 -3.35
CA ALA A 94 17.57 5.88 -3.31
C ALA A 94 17.89 7.17 -2.53
N GLY A 95 18.74 7.06 -1.51
CA GLY A 95 19.13 8.20 -0.66
C GLY A 95 18.18 8.50 0.50
N MET A 96 17.14 7.69 0.74
CA MET A 96 16.26 7.82 1.91
C MET A 96 16.38 6.59 2.84
N PRO A 97 17.35 6.57 3.78
CA PRO A 97 17.56 5.42 4.65
C PRO A 97 16.52 5.29 5.77
N THR A 98 15.83 6.38 6.13
CA THR A 98 14.89 6.40 7.27
C THR A 98 13.57 7.09 6.89
N PRO A 99 12.74 6.46 6.04
CA PRO A 99 11.41 6.97 5.71
C PRO A 99 10.49 6.90 6.94
N LYS A 100 9.77 7.99 7.22
CA LYS A 100 8.78 8.07 8.31
C LYS A 100 7.34 8.14 7.82
N TYR A 101 7.16 8.50 6.55
CA TYR A 101 5.85 8.61 5.92
C TYR A 101 5.87 7.99 4.52
N VAL A 102 4.74 7.41 4.14
CA VAL A 102 4.48 6.90 2.79
C VAL A 102 3.14 7.43 2.30
N ARG A 103 3.02 7.74 1.01
CA ARG A 103 1.75 8.05 0.36
C ARG A 103 1.69 7.40 -1.03
N MET A 104 0.48 7.25 -1.56
CA MET A 104 0.27 6.71 -2.90
C MET A 104 -0.82 7.48 -3.62
N GLY A 105 -0.57 7.87 -4.87
CA GLY A 105 -1.55 8.48 -5.75
C GLY A 105 -2.12 9.81 -5.22
N TRP A 106 -1.37 10.50 -4.35
CA TRP A 106 -1.78 11.76 -3.73
C TRP A 106 -1.35 12.96 -4.60
N ASP A 107 -1.82 12.96 -5.85
CA ASP A 107 -1.56 13.98 -6.88
C ASP A 107 -2.74 14.07 -7.85
N ASP A 108 -3.07 15.27 -8.34
CA ASP A 108 -4.27 15.54 -9.15
C ASP A 108 -4.26 14.80 -10.51
N VAL A 109 -3.08 14.42 -11.01
CA VAL A 109 -2.92 13.69 -12.27
C VAL A 109 -2.47 12.24 -12.07
N ALA A 110 -2.54 11.73 -10.84
CA ALA A 110 -2.17 10.37 -10.52
C ALA A 110 -3.07 9.34 -11.21
N ILE A 111 -2.44 8.41 -11.93
CA ILE A 111 -3.09 7.22 -12.51
C ILE A 111 -2.30 5.99 -12.04
N PRO A 112 -2.48 5.57 -10.77
CA PRO A 112 -1.81 4.39 -10.24
C PRO A 112 -2.31 3.12 -10.92
N ASN A 113 -1.39 2.18 -11.14
CA ASN A 113 -1.65 0.87 -11.74
C ASN A 113 -1.94 -0.23 -10.70
N LEU A 114 -1.92 0.07 -9.40
CA LEU A 114 -2.11 -0.93 -8.34
C LEU A 114 -3.60 -1.25 -8.16
N GLU A 115 -3.94 -2.53 -8.25
CA GLU A 115 -5.30 -3.05 -8.13
C GLU A 115 -5.31 -4.43 -7.49
N ASP A 116 -6.49 -4.96 -7.18
CA ASP A 116 -6.65 -6.38 -6.89
C ASP A 116 -6.91 -7.19 -8.16
N LYS A 117 -6.84 -8.52 -8.06
CA LYS A 117 -7.07 -9.42 -9.20
C LYS A 117 -8.53 -9.42 -9.69
N ASN A 118 -9.45 -8.81 -8.94
CA ASN A 118 -10.83 -8.61 -9.36
C ASN A 118 -11.02 -7.26 -10.09
N GLY A 119 -9.93 -6.52 -10.34
CA GLY A 119 -9.91 -5.27 -11.12
C GLY A 119 -10.38 -4.05 -10.33
N TRP A 120 -10.36 -4.10 -8.99
CA TRP A 120 -10.61 -2.93 -8.16
C TRP A 120 -9.31 -2.20 -7.83
N PRO A 121 -9.23 -0.89 -8.11
CA PRO A 121 -8.03 -0.11 -7.85
C PRO A 121 -7.84 0.04 -6.35
N VAL A 122 -6.59 0.07 -5.93
CA VAL A 122 -6.25 0.45 -4.58
C VAL A 122 -6.54 1.93 -4.40
N PHE A 123 -7.22 2.28 -3.31
CA PHE A 123 -7.51 3.67 -2.99
C PHE A 123 -6.23 4.46 -2.75
N ALA A 124 -6.13 5.64 -3.37
CA ALA A 124 -5.10 6.62 -3.03
C ALA A 124 -5.18 6.97 -1.54
N PHE A 125 -4.04 7.25 -0.93
CA PHE A 125 -3.98 7.60 0.48
C PHE A 125 -2.96 8.73 0.73
N PRO A 126 -3.27 9.64 1.68
CA PRO A 126 -2.37 10.71 2.07
C PRO A 126 -1.18 10.16 2.87
N ALA A 127 -0.31 11.04 3.35
CA ALA A 127 0.79 10.67 4.23
C ALA A 127 0.35 9.74 5.38
N ARG A 128 0.81 8.49 5.34
CA ARG A 128 0.64 7.49 6.40
C ARG A 128 1.93 7.36 7.19
N PRO A 129 1.87 7.36 8.53
CA PRO A 129 3.04 7.13 9.35
C PRO A 129 3.57 5.70 9.14
N VAL A 130 4.88 5.57 9.11
CA VAL A 130 5.59 4.30 9.05
C VAL A 130 5.96 3.90 10.47
N HIS A 131 5.43 2.77 10.91
CA HIS A 131 5.78 2.18 12.21
C HIS A 131 7.11 1.43 12.09
N GLN A 132 7.94 1.47 13.12
CA GLN A 132 9.12 0.62 13.13
C GLN A 132 8.69 -0.83 13.34
N ALA A 133 9.22 -1.76 12.54
CA ALA A 133 9.10 -3.17 12.87
C ALA A 133 9.65 -3.39 14.29
N PRO A 134 9.05 -4.27 15.10
CA PRO A 134 9.64 -4.62 16.37
C PRO A 134 11.05 -5.14 16.10
N VAL A 135 12.06 -4.43 16.60
CA VAL A 135 13.45 -4.90 16.57
C VAL A 135 13.41 -6.21 17.34
N ALA A 136 13.66 -7.33 16.66
CA ALA A 136 13.87 -8.60 17.33
C ALA A 136 15.07 -8.38 18.25
N VAL A 137 14.81 -8.20 19.55
CA VAL A 137 15.86 -8.21 20.56
C VAL A 137 16.44 -9.61 20.48
N SER A 138 17.63 -9.72 19.88
CA SER A 138 18.42 -10.94 19.89
C SER A 138 18.48 -11.42 21.32
N ALA A 139 17.87 -12.57 21.61
CA ALA A 139 17.96 -13.23 22.89
C ALA A 139 19.37 -13.80 23.03
N ALA A 140 20.32 -12.93 23.38
CA ALA A 140 21.64 -13.32 23.82
C ALA A 140 21.91 -12.63 25.16
N GLU A 141 22.18 -13.49 26.14
CA GLU A 141 22.86 -13.20 27.41
C GLU A 141 21.99 -12.86 28.63
N ALA A 142 21.54 -13.94 29.28
CA ALA A 142 21.43 -13.99 30.74
C ALA A 142 21.89 -15.37 31.24
N ALA A 143 23.19 -15.67 31.09
CA ALA A 143 23.83 -16.74 31.84
C ALA A 143 24.30 -16.16 33.17
N VAL A 144 23.44 -16.27 34.19
CA VAL A 144 23.82 -16.06 35.59
C VAL A 144 24.73 -17.23 35.99
N PRO A 145 25.98 -17.01 36.46
CA PRO A 145 26.78 -18.12 36.96
C PRO A 145 26.19 -18.61 38.29
N ALA A 146 25.83 -19.89 38.33
CA ALA A 146 25.45 -20.61 39.52
C ALA A 146 26.57 -20.54 40.55
N LYS A 147 26.23 -20.05 41.75
CA LYS A 147 27.07 -20.15 42.94
C LYS A 147 27.09 -21.62 43.39
N VAL A 148 28.27 -22.18 43.60
CA VAL A 148 28.51 -23.55 44.10
C VAL A 148 29.45 -23.45 45.32
N PRO A 149 29.39 -24.43 46.23
CA PRO A 149 28.44 -24.55 47.35
C PRO A 149 28.78 -23.65 48.56
#